data_AF-A0A833J0A2-F1
#
_entry.id   AF-A0A833J0A2-F1
#
_cell.length_a   1.000
_cell.length_b   1.000
_cell.length_c   1.000
_cell.angle_alpha   90.00
_cell.angle_beta   90.00
_cell.angle_gamma   90.00
#
_symmetry.space_group_name_H-M   'P 1'
#
loop_
_entity.id
_entity.type
_entity.pdbx_description
1 polymer ?
#
loop_
_entity_poly.entity_id
_entity_poly.type
_entity_poly.pdbx_seq_one_letter_code
_entity_poly.pdbx_strand_id
1 'polypeptide(L)'
;MLGSEQTLRGLEGINSGFGGGLAGTVSGWTPNGMKSADRQRFEQAKRDFVNAQLRRESGAAISQKEFDNADAQYFPQPGDSADVIAQKRTNRQRAVEAMAREGGPSYRPHSVFDQSGAIVPYQPGGTPSPAPRQPLTPAKRLRFDPATGAFN
;
A
#
# COMPACT_ATOMS: atom_id res chain seq x y z
N MET A 1 3.79 -11.27 1.44
CA MET A 1 2.83 -10.17 1.24
C MET A 1 3.15 -8.97 2.12
N LEU A 2 2.84 -8.99 3.41
CA LEU A 2 3.01 -7.80 4.27
C LEU A 2 4.48 -7.43 4.55
N GLY A 3 5.38 -8.42 4.65
CA GLY A 3 6.82 -8.14 4.72
C GLY A 3 7.38 -7.50 3.44
N SER A 4 6.89 -7.93 2.28
CA SER A 4 7.19 -7.29 0.99
C SER A 4 6.66 -5.86 0.95
N GLU A 5 5.41 -5.64 1.38
CA GLU A 5 4.81 -4.30 1.45
C GLU A 5 5.56 -3.35 2.40
N GLN A 6 6.08 -3.85 3.53
CA GLN A 6 6.89 -3.04 4.45
C GLN A 6 8.18 -2.55 3.76
N THR A 7 8.87 -3.43 3.03
CA THR A 7 10.05 -3.09 2.23
C THR A 7 9.70 -2.07 1.15
N LEU A 8 8.60 -2.28 0.45
CA LEU A 8 8.16 -1.40 -0.63
C LEU A 8 7.86 0.01 -0.13
N ARG A 9 7.16 0.15 1.00
CA ARG A 9 6.88 1.45 1.64
C ARG A 9 8.13 2.19 2.09
N GLY A 10 9.06 1.48 2.70
CA GLY A 10 10.32 2.06 3.16
C GLY A 10 11.19 2.58 2.01
N LEU A 11 10.97 2.10 0.78
CA LEU A 11 11.80 2.35 -0.38
C LEU A 11 11.05 3.04 -1.53
N GLU A 12 9.89 3.66 -1.29
CA GLU A 12 9.13 4.34 -2.36
C GLU A 12 9.90 5.52 -2.98
N GLY A 13 10.81 6.13 -2.22
CA GLY A 13 11.71 7.19 -2.70
C GLY A 13 12.92 6.68 -3.48
N ILE A 14 13.08 5.37 -3.68
CA ILE A 14 14.26 4.81 -4.38
C ILE A 14 14.38 5.29 -5.83
N ASN A 15 13.25 5.75 -6.41
CA ASN A 15 13.19 6.31 -7.76
C ASN A 15 13.08 7.85 -7.79
N SER A 16 13.06 8.54 -6.64
CA SER A 16 12.76 9.98 -6.53
C SER A 16 13.98 10.88 -6.26
N GLY A 17 15.20 10.38 -6.43
CA GLY A 17 16.42 11.15 -6.12
C GLY A 17 16.61 12.40 -7.00
N PHE A 18 16.88 13.54 -6.37
CA PHE A 18 17.34 14.85 -6.90
C PHE A 18 18.73 14.78 -7.58
N GLY A 19 19.02 13.65 -8.23
CA GLY A 19 20.21 13.30 -9.01
C GLY A 19 19.83 12.24 -10.04
N GLY A 20 18.66 12.42 -10.66
CA GLY A 20 17.92 11.45 -11.49
C GLY A 20 18.59 11.01 -12.80
N GLY A 21 19.92 11.01 -12.88
CA GLY A 21 20.66 10.59 -14.06
C GLY A 21 21.16 9.13 -14.05
N LEU A 22 21.47 8.55 -12.88
CA LEU A 22 22.20 7.27 -12.82
C LEU A 22 21.73 6.26 -11.75
N ALA A 23 21.16 6.70 -10.63
CA ALA A 23 20.73 5.79 -9.54
C ALA A 23 19.24 5.38 -9.61
N GLY A 24 18.39 6.27 -10.12
CA GLY A 24 16.96 5.99 -10.41
C GLY A 24 16.72 5.39 -11.80
N THR A 25 17.70 5.52 -12.70
CA THR A 25 17.72 4.98 -14.07
C THR A 25 18.44 3.63 -14.16
N VAL A 26 18.76 3.01 -13.02
CA VAL A 26 19.28 1.64 -12.92
C VAL A 26 18.19 0.70 -13.41
N SER A 27 18.16 0.60 -14.74
CA SER A 27 17.33 -0.24 -15.59
C SER A 27 17.38 -1.69 -15.10
N GLY A 28 16.41 -2.50 -15.49
CA GLY A 28 16.45 -3.95 -15.31
C GLY A 28 17.72 -4.62 -15.85
N TRP A 29 18.54 -3.88 -16.60
CA TRP A 29 19.80 -4.28 -17.22
C TRP A 29 21.04 -4.17 -16.33
N THR A 30 20.98 -3.53 -15.17
CA THR A 30 22.15 -3.47 -14.28
C THR A 30 22.33 -4.79 -13.54
N PRO A 31 23.53 -5.42 -13.56
CA PRO A 31 23.79 -6.65 -12.82
C PRO A 31 23.52 -6.47 -11.32
N ASN A 32 22.97 -7.50 -10.66
CA ASN A 32 22.63 -7.44 -9.23
C ASN A 32 23.82 -6.99 -8.35
N GLY A 33 25.05 -7.43 -8.66
CA GLY A 33 26.25 -7.04 -7.91
C GLY A 33 26.59 -5.54 -7.96
N MET A 34 25.98 -4.79 -8.89
CA MET A 34 26.17 -3.34 -9.04
C MET A 34 24.98 -2.54 -8.50
N LYS A 35 23.91 -3.22 -8.04
CA LYS A 35 22.76 -2.57 -7.40
C LYS A 35 23.02 -2.40 -5.91
N SER A 36 22.54 -1.28 -5.34
CA SER A 36 22.51 -1.13 -3.89
C SER A 36 21.66 -2.22 -3.24
N ALA A 37 21.98 -2.57 -1.99
CA ALA A 37 21.23 -3.58 -1.23
C ALA A 37 19.73 -3.22 -1.16
N ASP A 38 19.40 -1.94 -1.02
CA ASP A 38 18.02 -1.47 -0.99
C ASP A 38 17.31 -1.65 -2.34
N ARG A 39 18.00 -1.43 -3.48
CA ARG A 39 17.41 -1.70 -4.80
C ARG A 39 17.12 -3.18 -4.99
N GLN A 40 18.03 -4.05 -4.57
CA GLN A 40 17.82 -5.50 -4.63
C GLN A 40 16.61 -5.92 -3.77
N ARG A 41 16.49 -5.40 -2.55
CA ARG A 41 15.35 -5.64 -1.64
C ARG A 41 14.04 -5.15 -2.24
N PHE A 42 14.03 -3.94 -2.79
CA PHE A 42 12.85 -3.37 -3.45
C PHE A 42 12.40 -4.24 -4.63
N GLU A 43 13.32 -4.60 -5.53
CA GLU A 43 12.99 -5.42 -6.69
C GLU A 43 12.53 -6.84 -6.31
N GLN A 44 13.13 -7.42 -5.27
CA GLN A 44 12.69 -8.70 -4.73
C GLN A 44 11.26 -8.60 -4.16
N ALA A 45 11.00 -7.61 -3.31
CA ALA A 45 9.68 -7.39 -2.72
C ALA A 45 8.61 -7.12 -3.79
N LYS A 46 8.97 -6.40 -4.84
CA LYS A 46 8.12 -6.15 -6.01
C LYS A 46 7.78 -7.43 -6.75
N ARG A 47 8.77 -8.27 -7.07
CA ARG A 47 8.53 -9.58 -7.69
C ARG A 47 7.63 -10.46 -6.82
N ASP A 48 7.87 -10.51 -5.52
CA ASP A 48 7.05 -11.28 -4.58
C ASP A 48 5.59 -10.83 -4.58
N PHE A 49 5.35 -9.51 -4.56
CA PHE A 49 4.01 -8.94 -4.62
C PHE A 49 3.31 -9.28 -5.94
N VAL A 50 3.97 -9.00 -7.08
CA VAL A 50 3.38 -9.21 -8.42
C VAL A 50 3.10 -10.68 -8.65
N ASN A 51 4.04 -11.57 -8.30
CA ASN A 51 3.86 -13.01 -8.43
C ASN A 51 2.63 -13.50 -7.71
N ALA A 52 2.37 -12.94 -6.54
CA ALA A 52 1.33 -13.44 -5.68
C ALA A 52 -0.02 -12.74 -5.91
N GLN A 53 -0.02 -11.54 -6.49
CA GLN A 53 -1.22 -10.92 -7.06
C GLN A 53 -1.66 -11.64 -8.36
N LEU A 54 -0.77 -11.79 -9.34
CA LEU A 54 -1.12 -12.26 -10.68
C LEU A 54 -1.30 -13.77 -10.79
N ARG A 55 -0.55 -14.59 -10.05
CA ARG A 55 -0.77 -16.05 -10.07
C ARG A 55 -2.16 -16.44 -9.59
N ARG A 56 -2.77 -15.63 -8.72
CA ARG A 56 -4.15 -15.82 -8.28
C ARG A 56 -5.17 -15.56 -9.39
N GLU A 57 -4.85 -14.68 -10.33
CA GLU A 57 -5.76 -14.27 -11.39
C GLU A 57 -5.70 -15.19 -12.61
N SER A 58 -4.53 -15.70 -13.00
CA SER A 58 -4.37 -16.49 -14.23
C SER A 58 -3.90 -17.93 -14.02
N GLY A 59 -3.26 -18.26 -12.88
CA GLY A 59 -2.66 -19.58 -12.62
C GLY A 59 -1.48 -19.95 -13.54
N ALA A 60 -1.12 -19.08 -14.50
CA ALA A 60 -0.10 -19.32 -15.51
C ALA A 60 1.25 -18.67 -15.15
N ALA A 61 2.27 -18.95 -15.97
CA ALA A 61 3.50 -18.17 -15.94
C ALA A 61 3.18 -16.71 -16.30
N ILE A 62 3.66 -15.77 -15.49
CA ILE A 62 3.43 -14.33 -15.69
C ILE A 62 4.25 -13.88 -16.89
N SER A 63 3.59 -13.31 -17.89
CA SER A 63 4.25 -12.71 -19.04
C SER A 63 4.94 -11.40 -18.65
N GLN A 64 5.97 -11.01 -19.41
CA GLN A 64 6.68 -9.75 -19.19
C GLN A 64 5.72 -8.54 -19.24
N LYS A 65 4.77 -8.55 -20.17
CA LYS A 65 3.78 -7.48 -20.32
C LYS A 65 2.88 -7.34 -19.09
N GLU A 66 2.45 -8.45 -18.49
CA GLU A 66 1.67 -8.42 -17.25
C GLU A 66 2.50 -7.88 -16.10
N PHE A 67 3.77 -8.27 -16.02
CA PHE A 67 4.69 -7.74 -15.01
C PHE A 67 4.88 -6.23 -15.16
N ASP A 68 5.10 -5.73 -16.37
CA ASP A 68 5.30 -4.30 -16.64
C ASP A 68 4.04 -3.48 -16.32
N ASN A 69 2.85 -4.01 -16.64
CA ASN A 69 1.59 -3.39 -16.28
C ASN A 69 1.40 -3.35 -14.76
N ALA A 70 1.69 -4.44 -14.06
CA ALA A 70 1.64 -4.49 -12.59
C ALA A 70 2.69 -3.54 -11.97
N ASP A 71 3.86 -3.42 -12.58
CA ASP A 71 4.91 -2.50 -12.15
C ASP A 71 4.44 -1.03 -12.19
N ALA A 72 3.83 -0.64 -13.31
CA ALA A 72 3.26 0.69 -13.48
C ALA A 72 2.08 0.96 -12.53
N GLN A 73 1.24 -0.05 -12.29
CA GLN A 73 0.03 0.06 -11.48
C GLN A 73 0.30 0.20 -9.97
N TYR A 74 1.30 -0.54 -9.48
CA TYR A 74 1.51 -0.73 -8.04
C TYR A 74 2.76 -0.05 -7.50
N PHE A 75 3.74 0.29 -8.33
CA PHE A 75 5.05 0.75 -7.86
C PHE A 75 5.38 2.16 -8.36
N PRO A 76 6.10 2.97 -7.55
CA PRO A 76 6.55 4.30 -7.95
C PRO A 76 7.37 4.25 -9.23
N GLN A 77 6.98 5.05 -10.21
CA GLN A 77 7.70 5.23 -11.46
C GLN A 77 8.50 6.54 -11.40
N PRO A 78 9.63 6.64 -12.10
CA PRO A 78 10.36 7.90 -12.21
C PRO A 78 9.43 9.02 -12.69
N GLY A 79 9.37 10.12 -11.93
CA GLY A 79 8.54 11.29 -12.25
C GLY A 79 7.11 11.25 -11.68
N ASP A 80 6.70 10.19 -10.98
CA ASP A 80 5.42 10.19 -10.26
C ASP A 80 5.38 11.30 -9.19
N SER A 81 4.24 11.97 -9.07
CA SER A 81 3.99 12.91 -7.96
C SER A 81 3.79 12.15 -6.64
N ALA A 82 3.94 12.85 -5.51
CA ALA A 82 3.69 12.28 -4.19
C ALA A 82 2.26 11.71 -4.07
N ASP A 83 1.27 12.36 -4.69
CA ASP A 83 -0.12 11.90 -4.69
C ASP A 83 -0.29 10.60 -5.48
N VAL A 84 0.38 10.46 -6.64
CA VAL A 84 0.37 9.23 -7.42
C VAL A 84 1.04 8.09 -6.66
N ILE A 85 2.17 8.36 -5.99
CA ILE A 85 2.84 7.37 -5.13
C ILE A 85 1.92 6.93 -3.98
N ALA A 86 1.22 7.85 -3.33
CA ALA A 86 0.26 7.54 -2.28
C ALA A 86 -0.94 6.72 -2.79
N GLN A 87 -1.43 7.03 -3.99
CA GLN A 87 -2.47 6.25 -4.65
C GLN A 87 -2.01 4.81 -4.93
N LYS A 88 -0.80 4.64 -5.47
CA LYS A 88 -0.20 3.32 -5.71
C LYS A 88 -0.01 2.52 -4.43
N ARG A 89 0.40 3.18 -3.34
CA ARG A 89 0.47 2.57 -1.99
C ARG A 89 -0.90 2.06 -1.55
N THR A 90 -1.94 2.85 -1.73
CA THR A 90 -3.33 2.46 -1.42
C THR A 90 -3.77 1.27 -2.28
N ASN A 91 -3.39 1.23 -3.55
CA ASN A 91 -3.68 0.10 -4.44
C ASN A 91 -3.02 -1.20 -3.92
N ARG A 92 -1.76 -1.13 -3.47
CA ARG A 92 -1.07 -2.29 -2.88
C ARG A 92 -1.72 -2.76 -1.58
N GLN A 93 -2.15 -1.85 -0.71
CA GLN A 93 -2.90 -2.21 0.50
C GLN A 93 -4.16 -3.00 0.17
N ARG A 94 -4.99 -2.47 -0.75
CA ARG A 94 -6.25 -3.12 -1.15
C ARG A 94 -6.01 -4.51 -1.75
N ALA A 95 -4.96 -4.67 -2.53
CA ALA A 95 -4.56 -5.97 -3.07
C ALA A 95 -4.20 -6.95 -1.94
N VAL A 96 -3.38 -6.52 -0.97
CA VAL A 96 -3.02 -7.36 0.18
C VAL A 96 -4.22 -7.74 1.04
N GLU A 97 -5.15 -6.81 1.27
CA GLU A 97 -6.38 -7.10 2.00
C GLU A 97 -7.29 -8.07 1.23
N ALA A 98 -7.37 -7.94 -0.10
CA ALA A 98 -8.11 -8.90 -0.94
C ALA A 98 -7.51 -10.30 -0.84
N MET A 99 -6.19 -10.41 -0.92
CA MET A 99 -5.45 -11.67 -0.73
C MET A 99 -5.71 -12.29 0.65
N ALA A 100 -5.75 -11.46 1.71
CA ALA A 100 -6.06 -11.93 3.05
C ALA A 100 -7.50 -12.46 3.18
N ARG A 101 -8.48 -11.81 2.53
CA ARG A 101 -9.89 -12.27 2.52
C ARG A 101 -10.06 -13.59 1.80
N GLU A 102 -9.33 -13.80 0.69
CA GLU A 102 -9.38 -15.04 -0.09
C GLU A 102 -8.73 -16.22 0.62
N GLY A 103 -7.78 -15.99 1.53
CA GLY A 103 -7.17 -17.03 2.37
C GLY A 103 -8.17 -17.75 3.31
N GLY A 104 -9.38 -17.23 3.43
CA GLY A 104 -10.47 -17.84 4.19
C GLY A 104 -10.37 -17.66 5.71
N PRO A 105 -11.37 -18.16 6.47
CA PRO A 105 -11.48 -17.91 7.91
C PRO A 105 -10.34 -18.47 8.78
N SER A 106 -9.60 -19.45 8.26
CA SER A 106 -8.45 -20.06 8.94
C SER A 106 -7.15 -19.29 8.72
N TYR A 107 -7.11 -18.33 7.79
CA TYR A 107 -5.92 -17.53 7.54
C TYR A 107 -5.56 -16.71 8.79
N ARG A 108 -4.28 -16.78 9.19
CA ARG A 108 -3.72 -16.00 10.29
C ARG A 108 -2.51 -15.25 9.76
N PRO A 109 -2.64 -13.95 9.46
CA PRO A 109 -1.49 -13.18 9.01
C PRO A 109 -0.56 -12.91 10.20
N HIS A 110 0.73 -12.68 9.92
CA HIS A 110 1.68 -12.22 10.95
C HIS A 110 1.51 -10.73 11.29
N SER A 111 0.91 -9.96 10.37
CA SER A 111 0.71 -8.52 10.49
C SER A 111 -0.62 -8.12 9.85
N VAL A 112 -1.12 -6.93 10.13
CA VAL A 112 -2.32 -6.36 9.49
C VAL A 112 -2.12 -4.86 9.24
N PHE A 113 -2.98 -4.26 8.43
CA PHE A 113 -3.10 -2.80 8.37
C PHE A 113 -4.00 -2.32 9.51
N ASP A 114 -3.59 -1.26 10.20
CA ASP A 114 -4.46 -0.53 11.12
C ASP A 114 -5.34 0.49 10.37
N GLN A 115 -6.13 1.27 11.12
CA GLN A 115 -7.03 2.29 10.54
C GLN A 115 -6.28 3.43 9.82
N SER A 116 -5.02 3.67 10.18
CA SER A 116 -4.15 4.65 9.52
C SER A 116 -3.45 4.07 8.28
N GLY A 117 -3.57 2.76 8.06
CA GLY A 117 -2.89 2.03 7.01
C GLY A 117 -1.45 1.65 7.37
N ALA A 118 -1.04 1.77 8.63
CA ALA A 118 0.27 1.30 9.10
C ALA A 118 0.26 -0.23 9.28
N ILE A 119 1.41 -0.87 9.07
CA ILE A 119 1.55 -2.32 9.23
C ILE A 119 1.90 -2.60 10.70
N VAL A 120 1.03 -3.33 11.39
CA VAL A 120 1.19 -3.69 12.81
C VAL A 120 1.16 -5.21 12.99
N PRO A 121 1.79 -5.78 14.03
CA PRO A 121 1.70 -7.21 14.33
C PRO A 121 0.25 -7.67 14.50
N TYR A 122 -0.09 -8.84 13.96
CA TYR A 122 -1.42 -9.41 14.14
C TYR A 122 -1.58 -9.93 15.57
N GLN A 123 -2.60 -9.47 16.27
CA GLN A 123 -2.96 -9.93 17.60
C GLN A 123 -4.24 -10.77 17.54
N PRO A 124 -4.17 -12.11 17.68
CA PRO A 124 -5.36 -12.95 17.69
C PRO A 124 -6.22 -12.63 18.93
N GLY A 125 -7.49 -12.29 18.71
CA GLY A 125 -8.44 -11.97 19.79
C GLY A 125 -8.41 -10.51 20.27
N GLY A 126 -7.58 -9.65 19.68
CA GLY A 126 -7.66 -8.21 19.89
C GLY A 126 -8.81 -7.64 19.06
N THR A 127 -9.86 -7.13 19.70
CA THR A 127 -10.69 -6.11 19.06
C THR A 127 -9.75 -5.05 18.49
N PRO A 128 -9.86 -4.64 17.22
CA PRO A 128 -9.10 -3.48 16.74
C PRO A 128 -9.32 -2.38 17.75
N SER A 129 -8.23 -1.85 18.34
CA SER A 129 -8.32 -0.81 19.36
C SER A 129 -9.34 0.20 18.85
N PRO A 130 -10.50 0.37 19.54
CA PRO A 130 -11.44 1.38 19.13
C PRO A 130 -10.63 2.66 19.09
N ALA A 131 -10.65 3.36 17.95
CA ALA A 131 -10.18 4.74 17.89
C ALA A 131 -10.67 5.42 19.17
N PRO A 132 -9.85 6.24 19.85
CA PRO A 132 -10.37 7.05 20.94
C PRO A 132 -11.63 7.69 20.38
N ARG A 133 -12.79 7.29 20.91
CA ARG A 133 -14.06 7.87 20.49
C ARG A 133 -13.89 9.31 20.88
N GLN A 134 -13.51 10.17 19.93
CA GLN A 134 -13.68 11.59 20.13
C GLN A 134 -15.16 11.68 20.51
N PRO A 135 -15.49 12.15 21.72
CA PRO A 135 -16.89 12.35 22.04
C PRO A 135 -17.41 13.19 20.88
N LEU A 136 -18.42 12.66 20.18
CA LEU A 136 -19.16 13.45 19.22
C LEU A 136 -19.56 14.68 20.02
N THR A 137 -18.92 15.81 19.76
CA THR A 137 -19.41 17.08 20.26
C THR A 137 -20.86 17.10 19.81
N PRO A 138 -21.83 17.23 20.72
CA PRO A 138 -23.21 17.31 20.29
C PRO A 138 -23.26 18.48 19.32
N ALA A 139 -23.44 18.19 18.03
CA ALA A 139 -23.66 19.21 17.03
C ALA A 139 -24.81 20.04 17.58
N LYS A 140 -24.54 21.32 17.85
CA LYS A 140 -25.50 22.25 18.42
C LYS A 140 -26.74 22.16 17.54
N ARG A 141 -27.79 21.47 18.02
CA ARG A 141 -29.02 21.29 17.25
C ARG A 141 -29.64 22.67 17.16
N LEU A 142 -29.44 23.32 16.01
CA LEU A 142 -30.09 24.57 15.70
C LEU A 142 -31.60 24.31 15.78
N ARG A 143 -32.27 24.93 16.75
CA ARG A 143 -33.72 24.82 16.89
C ARG A 143 -34.34 25.93 16.05
N PHE A 144 -35.29 25.56 15.19
CA PHE A 144 -36.07 26.51 14.42
C PHE A 144 -37.08 27.18 15.34
N ASP A 145 -37.08 28.52 15.38
CA ASP A 145 -38.08 29.31 16.09
C ASP A 145 -39.18 29.76 15.10
N PRO A 146 -40.41 29.21 15.20
CA PRO A 146 -41.48 29.54 14.29
C PRO A 146 -42.03 30.97 14.46
N ALA A 147 -41.70 31.67 15.56
CA ALA A 147 -42.14 33.06 15.76
C ALA A 147 -41.24 34.07 15.04
N THR A 148 -39.96 33.73 14.87
CA THR A 148 -38.94 34.63 14.28
C THR A 148 -38.36 34.14 12.96
N GLY A 149 -38.60 32.89 12.57
CA GLY A 149 -38.12 32.28 11.32
C GLY A 149 -36.62 31.96 11.32
N ALA A 150 -35.94 32.06 12.46
CA ALA A 150 -34.49 31.88 12.58
C ALA A 150 -34.11 30.52 13.20
N PHE A 151 -32.88 30.10 12.94
CA PHE A 151 -32.25 28.90 13.51
C PHE A 151 -31.20 29.32 14.55
N ASN A 152 -31.28 28.83 15.80
CA ASN A 152 -30.38 29.18 16.92
C ASN A 152 -29.73 27.98 17.62
#